data_AF-A0A848TL60-F1
#
_entry.id   AF-A0A848TL60-F1
#
_cell.length_a   1.000
_cell.length_b   1.000
_cell.length_c   1.000
_cell.angle_alpha   90.00
_cell.angle_beta   90.00
_cell.angle_gamma   90.00
#
_symmetry.space_group_name_H-M   'P 1'
#
loop_
_entity.id
_entity.type
_entity.pdbx_description
1 polymer ?
#
loop_
_entity_poly.entity_id
_entity_poly.type
_entity_poly.pdbx_seq_one_letter_code
_entity_poly.pdbx_strand_id
1 'polypeptide(L)'
;DPSAETLWFEDAVALCRAVVPTETQVMVKREDEQAFAELNAANPIFVEDAARLFAEALQGDVRVGDYRVIASHQESLHSHDAVSVLTEGQTFEATSLDPRLFATLFHVG
;
A
#
# COMPACT_ATOMS: atom_id res chain seq x y z
N ASP A 1 8.81 -16.64 -11.57
CA ASP A 1 9.01 -17.86 -12.37
C ASP A 1 9.03 -17.49 -13.87
N PRO A 2 9.99 -17.97 -14.69
CA PRO A 2 10.03 -17.69 -16.13
C PRO A 2 8.78 -18.12 -16.92
N SER A 3 7.95 -19.03 -16.37
CA SER A 3 6.64 -19.40 -16.94
C SER A 3 5.46 -18.62 -16.37
N ALA A 4 5.68 -17.70 -15.43
CA ALA A 4 4.59 -16.95 -14.82
C ALA A 4 3.94 -16.01 -15.85
N GLU A 5 2.62 -15.95 -15.84
CA GLU A 5 1.86 -15.05 -16.70
C GLU A 5 2.14 -13.58 -16.35
N THR A 6 1.91 -12.67 -17.31
CA THR A 6 2.08 -11.23 -17.12
C THR A 6 1.26 -10.74 -15.92
N LEU A 7 1.90 -10.01 -14.99
CA LEU A 7 1.22 -9.25 -13.95
C LEU A 7 0.71 -7.92 -14.53
N TRP A 8 -0.60 -7.74 -14.59
CA TRP A 8 -1.21 -6.48 -15.03
C TRP A 8 -1.38 -5.50 -13.87
N PHE A 9 -1.60 -4.21 -14.18
CA PHE A 9 -1.79 -3.19 -13.15
C PHE A 9 -3.02 -3.47 -12.29
N GLU A 10 -4.08 -4.00 -12.91
CA GLU A 10 -5.33 -4.39 -12.27
C GLU A 10 -5.11 -5.52 -11.26
N ASP A 11 -4.19 -6.45 -11.53
CA ASP A 11 -3.82 -7.52 -10.60
C ASP A 11 -3.13 -6.95 -9.36
N ALA A 12 -2.21 -6.00 -9.55
CA ALA A 12 -1.55 -5.32 -8.44
C ALA A 12 -2.55 -4.53 -7.58
N VAL A 13 -3.50 -3.83 -8.22
CA VAL A 13 -4.58 -3.13 -7.51
C VAL A 13 -5.47 -4.12 -6.75
N ALA A 14 -5.80 -5.26 -7.35
CA ALA A 14 -6.60 -6.30 -6.70
C ALA A 14 -5.88 -6.91 -5.48
N LEU A 15 -4.58 -7.16 -5.56
CA LEU A 15 -3.75 -7.62 -4.43
C LEU A 15 -3.82 -6.63 -3.27
N CYS A 16 -3.65 -5.33 -3.54
CA CYS A 16 -3.74 -4.29 -2.50
C CYS A 16 -5.12 -4.23 -1.86
N ARG A 17 -6.19 -4.25 -2.67
CA ARG A 17 -7.59 -4.21 -2.17
C ARG A 17 -7.96 -5.43 -1.33
N ALA A 18 -7.36 -6.59 -1.60
CA ALA A 18 -7.62 -7.81 -0.85
C ALA A 18 -7.11 -7.72 0.59
N VAL A 19 -6.01 -7.01 0.82
CA VAL A 19 -5.38 -6.91 2.15
C VAL A 19 -5.69 -5.61 2.89
N VAL A 20 -6.02 -4.53 2.18
CA VAL A 20 -6.52 -3.27 2.75
C VAL A 20 -7.83 -2.90 2.04
N PRO A 21 -9.00 -3.35 2.56
CA PRO A 21 -10.27 -3.30 1.83
C PRO A 21 -11.02 -1.96 1.92
N THR A 22 -10.39 -0.91 2.44
CA THR A 22 -10.97 0.43 2.64
C THR A 22 -10.34 1.46 1.70
N GLU A 23 -10.38 1.18 0.40
CA GLU A 23 -9.90 2.13 -0.60
C GLU A 23 -10.75 3.41 -0.65
N THR A 24 -10.16 4.52 -1.13
CA THR A 24 -10.86 5.78 -1.30
C THR A 24 -11.98 5.66 -2.34
N GLN A 25 -13.19 6.05 -1.96
CA GLN A 25 -14.35 6.07 -2.85
C GLN A 25 -14.80 7.52 -3.11
N VAL A 26 -15.01 7.88 -4.37
CA VAL A 26 -15.28 9.27 -4.79
C VAL A 26 -16.75 9.66 -4.63
N MET A 27 -17.66 8.72 -4.87
CA MET A 27 -19.11 8.93 -4.80
C MET A 27 -19.75 7.70 -4.16
N VAL A 28 -20.41 7.90 -3.03
CA VAL A 28 -20.99 6.82 -2.21
C VAL A 28 -22.42 7.14 -1.81
N LYS A 29 -23.25 6.13 -1.59
CA LYS A 29 -24.53 6.30 -0.88
C LYS A 29 -24.27 6.35 0.62
N ARG A 30 -25.28 6.76 1.40
CA ARG A 30 -25.18 6.85 2.86
C ARG A 30 -24.87 5.49 3.48
N GLU A 31 -25.48 4.44 2.95
CA GLU A 31 -25.30 3.07 3.40
C GLU A 31 -23.87 2.58 3.15
N ASP A 32 -23.27 2.98 2.03
CA ASP A 32 -21.89 2.64 1.67
C ASP A 32 -20.88 3.38 2.58
N GLU A 33 -21.11 4.67 2.84
CA GLU A 33 -20.30 5.46 3.78
C GLU A 33 -20.32 4.85 5.19
N GLN A 34 -21.50 4.43 5.64
CA GLN A 34 -21.64 3.77 6.94
C GLN A 34 -20.87 2.44 6.98
N ALA A 35 -21.02 1.59 5.95
CA ALA A 35 -20.30 0.33 5.86
C ALA A 35 -18.77 0.53 5.83
N PHE A 36 -18.30 1.57 5.12
CA PHE A 36 -16.89 1.96 5.10
C PHE A 36 -16.41 2.35 6.50
N ALA A 37 -17.15 3.23 7.20
CA ALA A 37 -16.79 3.69 8.53
C ALA A 37 -16.74 2.53 9.55
N GLU A 38 -17.71 1.63 9.51
CA GLU A 38 -17.75 0.44 10.37
C GLU A 38 -16.57 -0.51 10.08
N LEU A 39 -16.27 -0.77 8.80
CA LEU A 39 -15.17 -1.64 8.41
C LEU A 39 -13.81 -1.06 8.84
N ASN A 40 -13.59 0.24 8.62
CA ASN A 40 -12.33 0.90 8.97
C ASN A 40 -12.15 0.99 10.50
N ALA A 41 -13.23 1.26 11.24
CA ALA A 41 -13.20 1.29 12.70
C ALA A 41 -12.94 -0.09 13.33
N ALA A 42 -13.41 -1.17 12.69
CA ALA A 42 -13.19 -2.53 13.16
C ALA A 42 -11.78 -3.06 12.86
N ASN A 43 -11.06 -2.46 11.91
CA ASN A 43 -9.74 -2.92 11.45
C ASN A 43 -8.71 -1.77 11.44
N PRO A 44 -8.42 -1.15 12.60
CA PRO A 44 -7.38 -0.13 12.67
C PRO A 44 -6.01 -0.78 12.40
N ILE A 45 -5.22 -0.17 11.52
CA ILE A 45 -3.86 -0.62 11.18
C ILE A 45 -2.89 0.55 11.29
N PHE A 46 -1.65 0.27 11.75
CA PHE A 46 -0.55 1.24 11.64
C PHE A 46 0.05 1.22 10.23
N VAL A 47 0.82 2.26 9.88
CA VAL A 47 1.46 2.37 8.56
C VAL A 47 2.45 1.22 8.30
N GLU A 48 3.11 0.71 9.34
CA GLU A 48 4.00 -0.46 9.26
C GLU A 48 3.22 -1.76 9.00
N ASP A 49 1.99 -1.86 9.51
CA ASP A 49 1.15 -3.03 9.28
C ASP A 49 0.61 -3.03 7.85
N ALA A 50 0.24 -1.87 7.31
CA ALA A 50 -0.08 -1.73 5.89
C ALA A 50 1.08 -2.19 5.00
N ALA A 51 2.31 -1.76 5.29
CA ALA A 51 3.49 -2.18 4.55
C ALA A 51 3.73 -3.70 4.63
N ARG A 52 3.53 -4.31 5.81
CA ARG A 52 3.63 -5.76 6.01
C ARG A 52 2.56 -6.55 5.26
N LEU A 53 1.31 -6.10 5.29
CA LEU A 53 0.19 -6.75 4.59
C LEU A 53 0.40 -6.75 3.07
N PHE A 54 0.82 -5.61 2.49
CA PHE A 54 1.14 -5.56 1.06
C PHE A 54 2.35 -6.42 0.71
N ALA A 55 3.38 -6.44 1.56
CA ALA A 55 4.54 -7.29 1.35
C ALA A 55 4.17 -8.78 1.36
N GLU A 56 3.35 -9.22 2.32
CA GLU A 56 2.87 -10.61 2.39
C GLU A 56 2.08 -10.99 1.13
N ALA A 57 1.20 -10.12 0.64
CA ALA A 57 0.46 -10.34 -0.60
C ALA A 57 1.38 -10.49 -1.82
N LEU A 58 2.40 -9.63 -1.93
CA LEU A 58 3.38 -9.68 -3.02
C LEU A 58 4.27 -10.92 -2.94
N GLN A 59 4.68 -11.32 -1.73
CA GLN A 59 5.51 -12.50 -1.50
C GLN A 59 4.78 -13.80 -1.83
N GLY A 60 3.44 -13.80 -1.71
CA GLY A 60 2.59 -14.91 -2.11
C GLY A 60 2.34 -15.05 -3.62
N ASP A 61 2.69 -14.04 -4.43
CA ASP A 61 2.47 -14.06 -5.88
C ASP A 61 3.75 -14.45 -6.64
N VAL A 62 3.73 -15.62 -7.28
CA VAL A 62 4.88 -16.19 -8.02
C VAL A 62 5.33 -15.37 -9.24
N ARG A 63 4.51 -14.39 -9.67
CA ARG A 63 4.84 -13.44 -10.73
C ARG A 63 5.76 -12.32 -10.23
N VAL A 64 5.76 -12.07 -8.92
CA VAL A 64 6.60 -11.05 -8.27
C VAL A 64 7.91 -11.70 -7.79
N GLY A 65 9.04 -11.13 -8.20
CA GLY A 65 10.36 -11.55 -7.74
C GLY A 65 10.84 -10.68 -6.58
N ASP A 66 11.42 -9.53 -6.94
CA ASP A 66 11.84 -8.51 -5.98
C ASP A 66 10.78 -7.40 -5.90
N TYR A 67 10.61 -6.78 -4.73
CA TYR A 67 9.66 -5.70 -4.56
C TYR A 67 10.10 -4.69 -3.51
N ARG A 68 9.51 -3.51 -3.56
CA ARG A 68 9.57 -2.50 -2.52
C ARG A 68 8.19 -1.91 -2.30
N VAL A 69 7.70 -2.02 -1.07
CA VAL A 69 6.47 -1.39 -0.60
C VAL A 69 6.83 -0.10 0.12
N ILE A 70 6.19 1.00 -0.25
CA ILE A 70 6.26 2.27 0.47
C ILE A 70 4.84 2.67 0.83
N ALA A 71 4.55 2.76 2.11
CA ALA A 71 3.28 3.22 2.65
C ALA A 71 3.48 4.59 3.30
N SER A 72 2.61 5.55 2.97
CA SER A 72 2.56 6.87 3.61
C SER A 72 1.18 7.07 4.20
N HIS A 73 1.12 7.29 5.50
CA HIS A 73 -0.10 7.68 6.21
C HIS A 73 -0.13 9.20 6.32
N GLN A 74 -1.12 9.80 5.66
CA GLN A 74 -1.37 11.24 5.73
C GLN A 74 -2.09 11.55 7.04
N GLU A 75 -1.31 11.91 8.05
CA GLU A 75 -1.79 12.16 9.40
C GLU A 75 -2.73 13.36 9.44
N SER A 76 -3.92 13.19 10.01
CA SER A 76 -4.86 14.31 10.17
C SER A 76 -4.55 15.17 11.41
N LEU A 77 -3.82 14.63 12.39
CA LEU A 77 -3.51 15.32 13.66
C LEU A 77 -2.09 15.92 13.70
N HIS A 78 -1.25 15.60 12.71
CA HIS A 78 0.13 16.04 12.66
C HIS A 78 0.43 16.78 11.37
N SER A 79 1.42 17.66 11.39
CA SER A 79 1.85 18.42 10.21
C SER A 79 2.86 17.63 9.34
N HIS A 80 2.91 16.31 9.51
CA HIS A 80 3.86 15.42 8.86
C HIS A 80 3.23 14.05 8.69
N ASP A 81 3.63 13.34 7.65
CA ASP A 81 3.17 11.98 7.37
C ASP A 81 4.00 10.95 8.15
N ALA A 82 3.38 9.84 8.52
CA ALA A 82 4.08 8.66 8.98
C ALA A 82 4.38 7.74 7.78
N VAL A 83 5.63 7.31 7.60
CA VAL A 83 6.06 6.56 6.42
C VAL A 83 6.71 5.24 6.83
N SER A 84 6.35 4.16 6.13
CA SER A 84 6.97 2.85 6.25
C SER A 84 7.47 2.34 4.90
N VAL A 85 8.67 1.73 4.90
CA VAL A 85 9.30 1.17 3.71
C VAL A 85 9.73 -0.27 4.01
N LEU A 86 9.36 -1.19 3.13
CA LEU A 86 9.75 -2.60 3.19
C LEU A 86 10.26 -3.03 1.83
N THR A 87 11.44 -3.64 1.79
CA THR A 87 12.08 -4.13 0.56
C THR A 87 12.37 -5.62 0.70
N GLU A 88 12.13 -6.37 -0.37
CA GLU A 88 12.52 -7.78 -0.52
C GLU A 88 13.28 -7.95 -1.85
N GLY A 89 14.40 -8.67 -1.81
CA GLY A 89 15.26 -8.91 -2.97
C GLY A 89 16.34 -7.85 -3.20
N GLN A 90 17.16 -8.06 -4.25
CA GLN A 90 18.37 -7.27 -4.52
C GLN A 90 18.10 -6.04 -5.39
N THR A 91 17.04 -6.05 -6.21
CA THR A 91 16.73 -5.00 -7.18
C THR A 91 16.58 -3.61 -6.54
N PHE A 92 16.07 -3.55 -5.31
CA PHE A 92 15.81 -2.30 -4.58
C PHE A 92 16.68 -2.15 -3.32
N GLU A 93 17.70 -2.99 -3.16
CA GLU A 93 18.62 -2.91 -2.03
C GLU A 93 19.42 -1.61 -2.10
N ALA A 94 19.42 -0.84 -1.01
CA ALA A 94 20.13 0.43 -0.93
C ALA A 94 20.62 0.68 0.50
N THR A 95 21.85 1.20 0.63
CA THR A 95 22.41 1.59 1.94
C THR A 95 21.75 2.87 2.50
N SER A 96 21.16 3.69 1.63
CA SER A 96 20.45 4.91 2.00
C SER A 96 19.26 5.15 1.07
N LEU A 97 18.30 5.95 1.53
CA LEU A 97 17.15 6.38 0.74
C LEU A 97 17.47 7.73 0.07
N ASP A 98 17.14 7.85 -1.22
CA ASP A 98 17.18 9.14 -1.93
C ASP A 98 16.20 10.11 -1.24
N PRO A 99 16.61 11.34 -0.89
CA PRO A 99 15.71 12.35 -0.33
C PRO A 99 14.46 12.64 -1.18
N ARG A 100 14.52 12.40 -2.49
CA ARG A 100 13.41 12.56 -3.44
C ARG A 100 12.54 11.31 -3.58
N LEU A 101 12.88 10.20 -2.93
CA LEU A 101 12.13 8.95 -3.01
C LEU A 101 10.64 9.14 -2.67
N PHE A 102 10.35 10.03 -1.73
CA PHE A 102 9.00 10.32 -1.26
C PHE A 102 8.34 11.49 -2.00
N ALA A 103 9.02 12.12 -2.96
CA ALA A 103 8.53 13.32 -3.64
C ALA A 103 7.17 13.11 -4.33
N THR A 104 6.88 11.88 -4.78
CA THR A 104 5.61 11.51 -5.42
C THR A 104 4.50 11.13 -4.42
N LEU A 105 4.82 10.99 -3.14
CA LEU A 105 3.85 10.67 -2.08
C LEU A 105 3.20 11.93 -1.48
N PHE A 106 3.77 13.10 -1.75
CA PHE A 106 3.17 14.37 -1.39
C PHE A 106 2.09 14.73 -2.41
N HIS A 107 0.83 14.79 -1.98
CA HIS A 107 -0.19 15.45 -2.77
C HIS A 107 -0.03 16.97 -2.59
N VAL A 108 0.53 17.64 -3.60
CA VAL A 108 0.42 19.10 -3.70
C VAL A 108 -1.01 19.37 -4.12
N GLY A 109 -1.83 19.85 -3.19
CA GLY A 109 -3.24 20.16 -3.44
C GLY A 109 -3.46 21.16 -4.57
#